data_AF-A0A4D7CBW0-F1
#
_entry.id   AF-A0A4D7CBW0-F1
#
_cell.length_a   1.000
_cell.length_b   1.000
_cell.length_c   1.000
_cell.angle_alpha   90.00
_cell.angle_beta   90.00
_cell.angle_gamma   90.00
#
_symmetry.space_group_name_H-M   'P 1'
#
loop_
_entity.id
_entity.type
_entity.pdbx_description
1 polymer ?
#
loop_
_entity_poly.entity_id
_entity_poly.type
_entity_poly.pdbx_seq_one_letter_code
_entity_poly.pdbx_strand_id
1 'polypeptide(L)'
;MNPVVAFDLGANTQLGLSYEYVEDDRVIDRGVPSQDDGDATRANRPLGDARARFFGDPDLNRTVFSAHVVRANLHHRFSDALELNSRILFGDYDKLYTNVFPVTPAPRAGDAQTIAIEAYTDPTDRRNLFSQSDLVWKVATGPLEHVVLAGIEISNQLTRNQRINGFSMGQV
;
A
#
# COMPACT_ATOMS: atom_id res chain seq x y z
N MET A 1 -2.21 13.30 -9.31
CA MET A 1 -3.25 14.36 -9.50
C MET A 1 -4.49 14.00 -8.70
N ASN A 2 -5.22 14.97 -8.12
CA ASN A 2 -6.41 14.67 -7.30
C ASN A 2 -7.60 15.66 -7.49
N PRO A 3 -8.21 15.77 -8.69
CA PRO A 3 -9.37 16.63 -8.86
C PRO A 3 -10.51 16.26 -7.90
N VAL A 4 -11.10 17.29 -7.30
CA VAL A 4 -12.26 17.19 -6.39
C VAL A 4 -13.32 18.18 -6.83
N VAL A 5 -14.57 17.74 -6.86
CA VAL A 5 -15.73 18.59 -7.12
C VAL A 5 -16.79 18.31 -6.08
N ALA A 6 -17.42 19.35 -5.57
CA ALA A 6 -18.57 19.25 -4.67
C ALA A 6 -19.79 19.90 -5.31
N PHE A 7 -20.95 19.28 -5.11
CA PHE A 7 -22.23 19.74 -5.61
C PHE A 7 -23.23 19.81 -4.45
N ASP A 8 -23.93 20.92 -4.34
CA ASP A 8 -25.13 21.00 -3.52
C ASP A 8 -26.31 20.55 -4.39
N LEU A 9 -26.82 19.35 -4.13
CA LEU A 9 -27.94 18.76 -4.88
C LEU A 9 -29.31 19.28 -4.38
N GLY A 10 -29.28 20.20 -3.42
CA GLY A 10 -30.41 20.87 -2.79
C GLY A 10 -29.98 21.46 -1.44
N ALA A 11 -30.92 22.05 -0.70
CA ALA A 11 -30.62 22.72 0.58
C ALA A 11 -30.10 21.77 1.69
N ASN A 12 -30.33 20.46 1.54
CA ASN A 12 -30.03 19.45 2.57
C ASN A 12 -29.15 18.30 2.05
N THR A 13 -28.65 18.37 0.82
CA THR A 13 -27.91 17.26 0.20
C THR A 13 -26.65 17.78 -0.47
N GLN A 14 -25.51 17.20 -0.12
CA GLN A 14 -24.23 17.51 -0.72
C GLN A 14 -23.57 16.23 -1.25
N LEU A 15 -23.04 16.31 -2.47
CA LEU A 15 -22.29 15.24 -3.11
C LEU A 15 -20.86 15.72 -3.40
N GLY A 16 -19.87 15.04 -2.84
CA GLY A 16 -18.46 15.20 -3.19
C GLY A 16 -18.01 14.06 -4.10
N LEU A 17 -17.35 14.39 -5.21
CA LEU A 17 -16.67 13.45 -6.08
C LEU A 17 -15.18 13.77 -6.09
N SER A 18 -14.33 12.75 -5.94
CA SER A 18 -12.90 12.89 -6.13
C SER A 18 -12.35 11.77 -7.00
N TYR A 19 -11.39 12.12 -7.83
CA TYR A 19 -10.58 11.16 -8.54
C TYR A 19 -9.11 11.39 -8.20
N GLU A 20 -8.37 10.32 -8.01
CA GLU A 20 -6.95 10.35 -7.70
C GLU A 20 -6.21 9.41 -8.64
N TYR A 21 -5.16 9.95 -9.26
CA TYR A 21 -4.17 9.19 -10.00
C TYR A 21 -2.81 9.36 -9.34
N VAL A 22 -2.20 8.24 -8.99
CA VAL A 22 -0.85 8.14 -8.43
C VAL A 22 -0.03 7.25 -9.35
N GLU A 23 1.20 7.68 -9.59
CA GLU A 23 2.22 6.91 -10.31
C GLU A 23 3.53 7.05 -9.54
N ASP A 24 4.15 5.93 -9.18
CA ASP A 24 5.50 5.83 -8.60
C ASP A 24 6.29 4.86 -9.47
N ASP A 25 7.47 5.28 -9.90
CA ASP A 25 8.38 4.48 -10.69
C ASP A 25 9.81 4.77 -10.25
N ARG A 26 10.46 3.79 -9.62
CA ARG A 26 11.78 3.97 -9.02
C ARG A 26 12.56 2.68 -8.90
N VAL A 27 13.87 2.84 -8.78
CA VAL A 27 14.78 1.76 -8.39
C VAL A 27 14.51 1.39 -6.93
N ILE A 28 14.50 0.09 -6.65
CA ILE A 28 14.24 -0.46 -5.31
C ILE A 28 15.53 -0.96 -4.66
N ASP A 29 15.81 -0.45 -3.46
CA ASP A 29 16.93 -0.89 -2.62
C ASP A 29 16.44 -1.79 -1.47
N ARG A 30 17.01 -3.00 -1.39
CA ARG A 30 16.75 -3.98 -0.33
C ARG A 30 17.63 -3.77 0.90
N GLY A 31 18.58 -2.83 0.81
CA GLY A 31 19.50 -2.47 1.86
C GLY A 31 20.78 -3.30 1.84
N VAL A 32 21.51 -3.20 2.94
CA VAL A 32 22.85 -3.78 3.10
C VAL A 32 22.74 -5.21 3.64
N PRO A 33 23.43 -6.21 3.05
CA PRO A 33 23.46 -7.56 3.57
C PRO A 33 24.10 -7.61 4.96
N SER A 34 23.82 -8.69 5.69
CA SER A 34 24.57 -8.98 6.92
C SER A 34 25.98 -9.44 6.58
N GLN A 35 26.95 -9.17 7.46
CA GLN A 35 28.30 -9.72 7.43
C GLN A 35 28.33 -11.01 8.23
N ASP A 36 28.95 -12.06 7.68
CA ASP A 36 29.18 -13.31 8.41
C ASP A 36 30.09 -13.06 9.63
N ASP A 37 29.53 -13.20 10.84
CA ASP A 37 30.29 -13.14 12.10
C ASP A 37 31.01 -14.46 12.37
N GLY A 38 30.77 -15.50 11.54
CA GLY A 38 31.30 -16.88 11.51
C GLY A 38 31.43 -17.57 12.86
N ASP A 39 30.58 -17.14 13.78
CA ASP A 39 30.22 -17.79 15.02
C ASP A 39 28.72 -18.03 14.95
N ALA A 40 28.34 -19.28 14.75
CA ALA A 40 26.93 -19.66 14.61
C ALA A 40 26.09 -19.40 15.87
N THR A 41 26.73 -19.09 17.00
CA THR A 41 26.06 -18.72 18.25
C THR A 41 25.75 -17.23 18.35
N ARG A 42 26.27 -16.41 17.42
CA ARG A 42 26.09 -14.96 17.39
C ARG A 42 25.31 -14.54 16.15
N ALA A 43 24.45 -13.53 16.32
CA ALA A 43 23.74 -12.93 15.20
C ALA A 43 24.69 -12.11 14.33
N ASN A 44 24.61 -12.32 13.02
CA ASN A 44 25.29 -11.47 12.04
C ASN A 44 24.84 -10.01 12.17
N ARG A 45 25.75 -9.08 11.85
CA ARG A 45 25.51 -7.63 11.89
C ARG A 45 25.43 -7.09 10.46
N PRO A 46 24.80 -5.93 10.20
CA PRO A 46 24.89 -5.29 8.89
C PRO A 46 26.35 -5.11 8.46
N LEU A 47 26.64 -5.31 7.18
CA LEU A 47 27.97 -5.11 6.62
C LEU A 47 28.45 -3.67 6.89
N GLY A 48 29.62 -3.57 7.52
CA GLY A 48 30.26 -2.30 7.87
C GLY A 48 30.62 -1.48 6.63
N ASP A 49 30.60 -0.15 6.78
CA ASP A 49 30.99 0.82 5.74
C ASP A 49 30.29 0.69 4.38
N ALA A 50 29.18 -0.05 4.33
CA ALA A 50 28.43 -0.33 3.11
C ALA A 50 27.09 0.42 3.03
N ARG A 51 26.82 1.37 3.95
CA ARG A 51 25.53 2.10 4.03
C ARG A 51 25.15 2.86 2.77
N ALA A 52 26.13 3.35 2.01
CA ALA A 52 25.92 4.06 0.75
C ALA A 52 26.05 3.13 -0.47
N ARG A 53 26.32 1.84 -0.27
CA ARG A 53 26.49 0.87 -1.34
C ARG A 53 25.14 0.22 -1.65
N PHE A 54 24.81 0.19 -2.93
CA PHE A 54 23.65 -0.51 -3.45
C PHE A 54 23.98 -1.98 -3.71
N PHE A 55 23.18 -2.88 -3.15
CA PHE A 55 23.34 -4.34 -3.31
C PHE A 55 22.19 -4.90 -4.17
N GLY A 56 22.18 -4.49 -5.43
CA GLY A 56 21.25 -4.96 -6.44
C GLY A 56 21.76 -4.56 -7.82
N ASP A 57 20.89 -4.57 -8.80
CA ASP A 57 21.18 -4.13 -10.16
C ASP A 57 20.24 -2.95 -10.51
N PRO A 58 20.73 -1.72 -10.74
CA PRO A 58 19.86 -0.56 -10.92
C PRO A 58 19.07 -0.61 -12.23
N ASP A 59 19.47 -1.45 -13.19
CA ASP A 59 18.78 -1.64 -14.45
C ASP A 59 17.64 -2.69 -14.32
N LEU A 60 17.72 -3.58 -13.31
CA LEU A 60 16.72 -4.63 -13.06
C LEU A 60 15.83 -4.36 -11.84
N ASN A 61 16.37 -3.81 -10.76
CA ASN A 61 15.65 -3.46 -9.55
C ASN A 61 14.70 -2.31 -9.84
N ARG A 62 13.40 -2.59 -9.86
CA ARG A 62 12.38 -1.58 -10.13
C ARG A 62 11.10 -1.87 -9.37
N THR A 63 10.48 -0.84 -8.85
CA THR A 63 9.10 -0.88 -8.39
C THR A 63 8.30 0.12 -9.20
N VAL A 64 7.16 -0.34 -9.70
CA VAL A 64 6.16 0.51 -10.34
C VAL A 64 4.87 0.38 -9.55
N PHE A 65 4.20 1.49 -9.30
CA PHE A 65 2.88 1.51 -8.72
C PHE A 65 2.03 2.54 -9.44
N SER A 66 0.90 2.13 -9.98
CA SER A 66 -0.13 3.01 -10.49
C SER A 66 -1.45 2.76 -9.79
N ALA A 67 -2.16 3.82 -9.47
CA ALA A 67 -3.46 3.75 -8.84
C ALA A 67 -4.45 4.72 -9.47
N HIS A 68 -5.65 4.22 -9.77
CA HIS A 68 -6.82 4.99 -10.13
C HIS A 68 -7.86 4.84 -9.03
N VAL A 69 -8.15 5.92 -8.31
CA VAL A 69 -9.11 5.87 -7.19
C VAL A 69 -10.21 6.88 -7.41
N VAL A 70 -11.45 6.40 -7.48
CA VAL A 70 -12.66 7.23 -7.53
C VAL A 70 -13.37 7.13 -6.18
N ARG A 71 -13.73 8.27 -5.61
CA ARG A 71 -14.54 8.34 -4.39
C ARG A 71 -15.76 9.22 -4.61
N ALA A 72 -16.88 8.77 -4.07
CA ALA A 72 -18.11 9.54 -3.98
C ALA A 72 -18.56 9.60 -2.52
N ASN A 73 -18.85 10.79 -2.02
CA ASN A 73 -19.33 11.02 -0.67
C ASN A 73 -20.66 11.77 -0.76
N LEU A 74 -21.73 11.18 -0.24
CA LEU A 74 -23.04 11.81 -0.15
C LEU A 74 -23.34 12.11 1.32
N HIS A 75 -23.65 13.37 1.60
CA HIS A 75 -24.21 13.78 2.87
C HIS A 75 -25.66 14.24 2.65
N HIS A 76 -26.59 13.71 3.43
CA HIS A 76 -27.99 14.07 3.36
C HIS A 76 -28.57 14.30 4.76
N ARG A 77 -29.18 15.45 4.98
CA ARG A 77 -29.91 15.77 6.20
C ARG A 77 -31.41 15.61 5.97
N PHE A 78 -32.01 14.58 6.57
CA PHE A 78 -33.46 14.37 6.52
C PHE A 78 -34.20 15.39 7.42
N SER A 79 -33.59 15.77 8.54
CA SER A 79 -34.05 16.81 9.47
C SER A 79 -32.88 17.30 10.32
N ASP A 80 -33.08 18.31 11.17
CA ASP A 80 -32.03 18.78 12.10
C ASP A 80 -31.56 17.70 13.11
N ALA A 81 -32.32 16.62 13.24
CA ALA A 81 -32.05 15.51 14.14
C ALA A 81 -31.59 14.22 13.43
N LEU A 82 -31.70 14.13 12.11
CA LEU A 82 -31.45 12.89 11.37
C LEU A 82 -30.65 13.15 10.09
N GLU A 83 -29.46 12.56 10.01
CA GLU A 83 -28.55 12.69 8.88
C GLU A 83 -27.96 11.34 8.44
N LEU A 84 -27.61 11.26 7.16
CA LEU A 84 -26.99 10.13 6.50
C LEU A 84 -25.69 10.57 5.84
N ASN A 85 -24.64 9.79 6.08
CA ASN A 85 -23.36 9.91 5.41
C ASN A 85 -23.09 8.62 4.63
N SER A 86 -22.97 8.69 3.31
CA SER A 86 -22.66 7.55 2.45
C SER A 86 -21.36 7.79 1.70
N ARG A 87 -20.50 6.78 1.63
CA ARG A 87 -19.19 6.84 0.97
C ARG A 87 -19.02 5.62 0.09
N ILE A 88 -18.62 5.85 -1.16
CA ILE A 88 -18.24 4.81 -2.11
C ILE A 88 -16.79 5.06 -2.53
N LEU A 89 -15.99 4.01 -2.55
CA LEU A 89 -14.64 4.02 -3.07
C LEU A 89 -14.49 2.89 -4.09
N PHE A 90 -14.07 3.23 -5.30
CA PHE A 90 -13.56 2.28 -6.27
C PHE A 90 -12.07 2.54 -6.47
N GLY A 91 -11.25 1.51 -6.36
CA GLY A 91 -9.80 1.60 -6.58
C GLY A 91 -9.33 0.52 -7.53
N ASP A 92 -8.55 0.90 -8.54
CA ASP A 92 -7.81 0.00 -9.42
C ASP A 92 -6.31 0.25 -9.22
N TYR A 93 -5.58 -0.79 -8.91
CA TYR A 93 -4.18 -0.72 -8.49
C TYR A 93 -3.35 -1.73 -9.26
N ASP A 94 -2.30 -1.25 -9.88
CA ASP A 94 -1.26 -2.09 -10.49
C ASP A 94 0.05 -1.84 -9.76
N LYS A 95 0.71 -2.94 -9.40
CA LYS A 95 2.00 -2.92 -8.74
C LYS A 95 2.92 -3.90 -9.41
N LEU A 96 4.13 -3.46 -9.74
CA LEU A 96 5.25 -4.31 -10.14
C LEU A 96 6.35 -4.19 -9.11
N TYR A 97 6.94 -5.32 -8.74
CA TYR A 97 8.10 -5.34 -7.86
C TYR A 97 9.14 -6.33 -8.38
N THR A 98 10.19 -5.81 -9.02
CA THR A 98 11.33 -6.58 -9.52
C THR A 98 12.57 -6.26 -8.69
N ASN A 99 13.25 -7.28 -8.19
CA ASN A 99 14.44 -7.10 -7.36
C ASN A 99 15.51 -8.09 -7.74
N VAL A 100 16.75 -7.64 -7.62
CA VAL A 100 17.98 -8.43 -7.48
C VAL A 100 18.56 -8.08 -6.10
N PHE A 101 18.94 -9.07 -5.30
CA PHE A 101 19.36 -8.84 -3.92
C PHE A 101 20.21 -9.98 -3.34
N PRO A 102 21.11 -9.68 -2.38
CA PRO A 102 21.81 -10.69 -1.60
C PRO A 102 20.89 -11.59 -0.79
N VAL A 103 21.17 -12.90 -0.82
CA VAL A 103 20.46 -13.90 -0.01
C VAL A 103 21.34 -14.64 0.97
N THR A 104 22.65 -14.42 0.92
CA THR A 104 23.59 -14.90 1.94
C THR A 104 24.26 -13.73 2.64
N PRO A 105 24.79 -13.94 3.86
CA PRO A 105 25.73 -13.01 4.45
C PRO A 105 26.93 -12.76 3.53
N ALA A 106 27.46 -11.55 3.59
CA ALA A 106 28.74 -11.22 2.99
C ALA A 106 29.86 -12.00 3.72
N PRO A 107 30.81 -12.60 2.99
CA PRO A 107 31.91 -13.35 3.57
C PRO A 107 32.88 -12.44 4.33
N ARG A 108 33.69 -12.99 5.24
CA ARG A 108 34.65 -12.19 6.02
C ARG A 108 35.79 -11.69 5.12
N ALA A 109 36.47 -10.64 5.57
CA ALA A 109 37.68 -10.17 4.92
C ALA A 109 38.74 -11.28 4.88
N GLY A 110 39.20 -11.65 3.69
CA GLY A 110 40.16 -12.73 3.47
C GLY A 110 39.58 -14.06 2.95
N ASP A 111 38.25 -14.22 2.97
CA ASP A 111 37.55 -15.35 2.34
C ASP A 111 37.31 -15.10 0.84
N ALA A 112 36.87 -16.14 0.11
CA ALA A 112 36.36 -15.98 -1.25
C ALA A 112 35.16 -15.01 -1.25
N GLN A 113 35.27 -13.90 -1.99
CA GLN A 113 34.31 -12.79 -1.97
C GLN A 113 33.08 -13.05 -2.87
N THR A 114 32.34 -14.12 -2.58
CA THR A 114 31.11 -14.45 -3.31
C THR A 114 29.90 -14.28 -2.40
N ILE A 115 28.90 -13.51 -2.85
CA ILE A 115 27.61 -13.40 -2.20
C ILE A 115 26.55 -14.02 -3.12
N ALA A 116 25.69 -14.88 -2.58
CA ALA A 116 24.60 -15.42 -3.38
C ALA A 116 23.57 -14.32 -3.63
N ILE A 117 23.13 -14.23 -4.89
CA ILE A 117 22.14 -13.28 -5.35
C ILE A 117 20.89 -14.03 -5.79
N GLU A 118 19.73 -13.55 -5.39
CA GLU A 118 18.46 -13.97 -5.98
C GLU A 118 17.78 -12.79 -6.65
N ALA A 119 16.90 -13.12 -7.59
CA ALA A 119 16.02 -12.18 -8.21
C ALA A 119 14.57 -12.67 -8.16
N TYR A 120 13.63 -11.75 -8.17
CA TYR A 120 12.26 -12.09 -8.49
C TYR A 120 11.52 -10.91 -9.09
N THR A 121 10.43 -11.21 -9.79
CA THR A 121 9.43 -10.25 -10.26
C THR A 121 8.06 -10.65 -9.71
N ASP A 122 7.36 -9.69 -9.11
CA ASP A 122 6.12 -9.91 -8.37
C ASP A 122 5.02 -8.89 -8.76
N PRO A 123 4.41 -9.02 -9.95
CA PRO A 123 3.26 -8.21 -10.34
C PRO A 123 2.04 -8.54 -9.49
N THR A 124 1.32 -7.50 -9.10
CA THR A 124 0.03 -7.59 -8.41
C THR A 124 -0.94 -6.60 -9.03
N ASP A 125 -2.12 -7.09 -9.39
CA ASP A 125 -3.28 -6.25 -9.67
C ASP A 125 -4.27 -6.35 -8.52
N ARG A 126 -4.97 -5.25 -8.24
CA ARG A 126 -6.04 -5.23 -7.24
C ARG A 126 -7.13 -4.27 -7.63
N ARG A 127 -8.37 -4.73 -7.54
CA ARG A 127 -9.56 -3.89 -7.66
C ARG A 127 -10.41 -3.99 -6.41
N ASN A 128 -10.81 -2.84 -5.92
CA ASN A 128 -11.55 -2.66 -4.68
C ASN A 128 -12.83 -1.87 -4.95
N LEU A 129 -13.95 -2.33 -4.39
CA LEU A 129 -15.18 -1.56 -4.26
C LEU A 129 -15.62 -1.59 -2.80
N PHE A 130 -15.69 -0.43 -2.17
CA PHE A 130 -16.21 -0.24 -0.82
C PHE A 130 -17.41 0.69 -0.87
N SER A 131 -18.46 0.35 -0.13
CA SER A 131 -19.64 1.19 0.07
C SER A 131 -20.01 1.16 1.54
N GLN A 132 -19.94 2.30 2.21
CA GLN A 132 -20.31 2.47 3.61
C GLN A 132 -21.41 3.51 3.73
N SER A 133 -22.40 3.28 4.59
CA SER A 133 -23.43 4.26 4.90
C SER A 133 -23.70 4.29 6.39
N ASP A 134 -23.61 5.48 6.99
CA ASP A 134 -23.75 5.75 8.41
C ASP A 134 -24.92 6.72 8.64
N LEU A 135 -25.84 6.35 9.52
CA LEU A 135 -26.96 7.15 9.98
C LEU A 135 -26.65 7.69 11.37
N VAL A 136 -26.85 9.00 11.56
CA VAL A 136 -26.77 9.66 12.87
C VAL A 136 -28.15 10.20 13.22
N TRP A 137 -28.69 9.76 14.35
CA TRP A 137 -30.02 10.17 14.81
C TRP A 137 -29.97 10.69 16.24
N LYS A 138 -30.32 11.96 16.41
CA LYS A 138 -30.51 12.61 17.71
C LYS A 138 -31.97 12.44 18.12
N VAL A 139 -32.23 11.80 19.25
CA VAL A 139 -33.59 11.54 19.73
C VAL A 139 -33.68 11.70 21.24
N ALA A 140 -34.76 12.29 21.73
CA ALA A 140 -35.04 12.39 23.15
C ALA A 140 -36.12 11.38 23.56
N THR A 141 -35.89 10.65 24.65
CA THR A 141 -36.89 9.79 25.30
C THR A 141 -37.18 10.32 26.71
N GLY A 142 -38.04 11.34 26.80
CA GLY A 142 -38.29 12.06 28.05
C GLY A 142 -37.12 12.97 28.42
N PRO A 143 -36.52 12.88 29.63
CA PRO A 143 -35.40 13.72 30.03
C PRO A 143 -34.04 13.28 29.45
N LEU A 144 -34.00 12.15 28.74
CA LEU A 144 -32.76 11.58 28.19
C LEU A 144 -32.63 11.90 26.71
N GLU A 145 -31.48 12.44 26.33
CA GLU A 145 -31.07 12.65 24.94
C GLU A 145 -30.14 11.51 24.50
N HIS A 146 -30.37 11.01 23.28
CA HIS A 146 -29.60 9.93 22.66
C HIS A 146 -29.03 10.40 21.34
N VAL A 147 -27.82 9.92 21.03
CA VAL A 147 -27.26 9.95 19.68
C VAL A 147 -27.11 8.50 19.24
N VAL A 148 -28.01 8.06 18.37
CA VAL A 148 -28.01 6.71 17.81
C VAL A 148 -27.18 6.72 16.53
N LEU A 149 -26.22 5.81 16.47
CA LEU A 149 -25.38 5.56 15.29
C LEU A 149 -25.72 4.18 14.75
N ALA A 150 -26.06 4.08 13.47
CA ALA A 150 -26.29 2.83 12.79
C ALA A 150 -25.65 2.87 11.41
N GLY A 151 -25.00 1.78 10.98
CA GLY A 151 -24.32 1.76 9.70
C GLY A 151 -24.24 0.39 9.06
N ILE A 152 -24.00 0.40 7.75
CA ILE A 152 -23.74 -0.79 6.94
C ILE A 152 -22.52 -0.55 6.06
N GLU A 153 -21.68 -1.58 5.94
CA GLU A 153 -20.55 -1.61 5.01
C GLU A 153 -20.63 -2.85 4.14
N ILE A 154 -20.40 -2.67 2.84
CA ILE A 154 -20.28 -3.73 1.86
C ILE A 154 -18.99 -3.50 1.09
N SER A 155 -18.17 -4.55 0.98
CA SER A 155 -16.90 -4.49 0.28
C SER A 155 -16.63 -5.72 -0.59
N ASN A 156 -15.94 -5.49 -1.70
CA ASN A 156 -15.42 -6.54 -2.57
C ASN A 156 -14.00 -6.16 -3.00
N GLN A 157 -13.07 -7.10 -2.85
CA GLN A 157 -11.69 -6.97 -3.28
C GLN A 157 -11.30 -8.19 -4.11
N LEU A 158 -10.82 -7.93 -5.33
CA LEU A 158 -10.25 -8.93 -6.22
C LEU A 158 -8.77 -8.63 -6.38
N THR A 159 -7.91 -9.63 -6.20
CA THR A 159 -6.46 -9.50 -6.33
C THR A 159 -5.93 -10.66 -7.13
N ARG A 160 -5.11 -10.40 -8.15
CA ARG A 160 -4.23 -11.40 -8.75
C ARG A 160 -2.80 -11.01 -8.44
N ASN A 161 -2.03 -12.02 -8.07
CA ASN A 161 -0.63 -11.90 -7.74
C ASN A 161 0.10 -13.05 -8.42
N GLN A 162 1.30 -12.77 -8.91
CA GLN A 162 2.18 -13.80 -9.45
C GLN A 162 3.60 -13.47 -9.03
N ARG A 163 4.35 -14.49 -8.60
CA ARG A 163 5.79 -14.36 -8.35
C ARG A 163 6.59 -15.26 -9.28
N ILE A 164 7.58 -14.67 -9.92
CA ILE A 164 8.52 -15.34 -10.82
C ILE A 164 9.91 -15.17 -10.22
N ASN A 165 10.54 -16.28 -9.81
CA ASN A 165 11.88 -16.25 -9.21
C ASN A 165 12.95 -16.48 -10.30
N GLY A 166 14.09 -15.80 -10.15
CA GLY A 166 15.32 -16.04 -10.88
C GLY A 166 16.45 -16.30 -9.87
N PHE A 167 17.30 -17.28 -10.15
CA PHE A 167 18.42 -17.64 -9.28
C PHE A 167 19.71 -17.62 -10.10
N SER A 168 20.75 -16.97 -9.58
CA SER A 168 22.09 -17.00 -10.17
C SER A 168 23.15 -16.87 -9.08
N MET A 169 24.21 -17.68 -9.13
CA MET A 169 25.41 -17.40 -8.33
C MET A 169 26.23 -16.30 -9.01
N GLY A 170 26.40 -15.15 -8.36
CA GLY A 170 27.25 -14.04 -8.83
C GLY A 170 28.59 -13.97 -8.08
N GLN A 171 29.65 -13.53 -8.75
CA GLN A 171 30.90 -13.10 -8.11
C GLN A 171 30.90 -11.57 -8.04
N VAL A 172 31.33 -10.98 -6.91
CA VAL A 172 31.39 -9.51 -6.70
C VAL A 172 32.77 -8.99 -7.02
#